data_AF-A0AAC9RMZ6-F1
#
_entry.id   AF-A0AAC9RMZ6-F1
#
_cell.length_a   1.000
_cell.length_b   1.000
_cell.length_c   1.000
_cell.angle_alpha   90.00
_cell.angle_beta   90.00
_cell.angle_gamma   90.00
#
_symmetry.space_group_name_H-M   'P 1'
#
loop_
_entity.id
_entity.type
_entity.pdbx_description
1 polymer ?
#
loop_
_entity_poly.entity_id
_entity_poly.type
_entity_poly.pdbx_seq_one_letter_code
_entity_poly.pdbx_strand_id
1 'polypeptide(L)'
;MINMARTARKKTEFTVYGYCLMTNHVHILLKAESEEIGNVVRRITVGYAQYHNIKNGRSGHLFQNRFKSERVNTDDYFLIVLRYIHQNPIKAGVIERIEDYKWSNTLPIMKVRSRRTIIIAFFILYTSLQSIIFKSFKNITLRY
;
A
#
# COMPACT_ATOMS: atom_id res chain seq x y z
N MET A 1 -2.15 11.82 -3.47
CA MET A 1 -2.65 10.67 -2.70
C MET A 1 -2.10 10.63 -1.26
N ILE A 2 -0.79 10.60 -1.03
CA ILE A 2 -0.19 10.44 0.32
C ILE A 2 -0.68 11.49 1.34
N ASN A 3 -0.74 12.77 0.95
CA ASN A 3 -1.27 13.81 1.82
C ASN A 3 -2.75 13.58 2.20
N MET A 4 -3.56 13.01 1.31
CA MET A 4 -4.95 12.66 1.62
C MET A 4 -5.03 11.49 2.59
N ALA A 5 -4.13 10.50 2.48
CA ALA A 5 -4.01 9.45 3.49
C ALA A 5 -3.64 10.02 4.87
N ARG A 6 -2.73 11.00 4.94
CA ARG A 6 -2.41 11.70 6.19
C ARG A 6 -3.61 12.45 6.76
N THR A 7 -4.39 13.12 5.92
CA THR A 7 -5.63 13.80 6.37
C THR A 7 -6.68 12.80 6.83
N ALA A 8 -6.84 11.67 6.14
CA ALA A 8 -7.77 10.62 6.53
C ALA A 8 -7.41 10.04 7.91
N ARG A 9 -6.12 9.88 8.23
CA ARG A 9 -5.66 9.44 9.57
C ARG A 9 -6.14 10.31 10.72
N LYS A 10 -6.52 11.58 10.49
CA LYS A 10 -7.09 12.44 11.52
C LYS A 10 -8.55 12.10 11.88
N LYS A 11 -9.25 11.38 11.00
CA LYS A 11 -10.67 11.04 11.14
C LYS A 11 -10.90 9.54 11.35
N THR A 12 -9.92 8.72 10.99
CA THR A 12 -10.05 7.26 10.92
C THR A 12 -8.72 6.65 11.34
N GLU A 13 -8.75 5.69 12.24
CA GLU A 13 -7.53 5.04 12.68
C GLU A 13 -7.18 3.89 11.72
N PHE A 14 -6.04 4.03 11.05
CA PHE A 14 -5.50 2.99 10.19
C PHE A 14 -3.98 3.09 10.10
N THR A 15 -3.35 1.94 9.84
CA THR A 15 -1.92 1.78 9.67
C THR A 15 -1.63 1.36 8.23
N VAL A 16 -0.70 2.05 7.57
CA VAL A 16 -0.20 1.66 6.23
C VAL A 16 1.15 1.00 6.39
N TYR A 17 1.27 -0.23 5.91
CA TYR A 17 2.50 -1.02 5.99
C TYR A 17 3.33 -0.90 4.71
N GLY A 18 2.67 -0.88 3.55
CA GLY A 18 3.31 -0.77 2.25
C GLY A 18 2.40 -0.09 1.23
N TYR A 19 2.97 0.67 0.31
CA TYR A 19 2.27 1.24 -0.82
C TYR A 19 3.21 1.40 -2.02
N CYS A 20 2.62 1.36 -3.21
CA CYS A 20 3.27 1.66 -4.47
C CYS A 20 2.29 2.43 -5.36
N LEU A 21 2.65 3.66 -5.72
CA LEU A 21 1.86 4.49 -6.63
C LEU A 21 2.37 4.33 -8.05
N MET A 22 1.62 3.62 -8.88
CA MET A 22 1.85 3.49 -10.32
C MET A 22 1.18 4.64 -11.07
N THR A 23 1.50 4.80 -12.35
CA THR A 23 0.93 5.85 -13.22
C THR A 23 -0.58 5.69 -13.45
N ASN A 24 -1.09 4.46 -13.40
CA ASN A 24 -2.49 4.12 -13.69
C ASN A 24 -3.21 3.39 -12.53
N HIS A 25 -2.51 3.05 -11.44
CA HIS A 25 -3.11 2.41 -10.28
C HIS A 25 -2.25 2.57 -9.02
N VAL A 26 -2.82 2.27 -7.86
CA VAL A 26 -2.10 2.27 -6.57
C VAL A 26 -2.36 0.94 -5.87
N HIS A 27 -1.29 0.38 -5.31
CA HIS A 27 -1.32 -0.71 -4.36
C HIS A 27 -1.08 -0.21 -2.94
N ILE A 28 -1.86 -0.66 -1.96
CA ILE A 28 -1.71 -0.32 -0.53
C ILE A 28 -1.98 -1.55 0.33
N LEU A 29 -1.03 -1.91 1.19
CA LEU A 29 -1.22 -2.83 2.30
C LEU A 29 -1.48 -2.03 3.56
N LEU A 30 -2.68 -2.16 4.12
CA LEU A 30 -3.09 -1.41 5.31
C LEU A 30 -3.95 -2.24 6.25
N LYS A 31 -4.02 -1.79 7.50
CA LYS A 31 -4.94 -2.26 8.53
C LYS A 31 -5.81 -1.10 8.98
N ALA A 32 -7.12 -1.29 8.93
CA ALA A 32 -8.06 -0.37 9.58
C ALA A 32 -8.23 -0.81 11.03
N GLU A 33 -8.16 0.14 11.96
CA GLU A 33 -8.22 -0.11 13.41
C GLU A 33 -9.61 0.15 13.97
N SER A 34 -10.26 1.24 13.53
CA SER A 34 -11.52 1.72 14.10
C SER A 34 -12.75 1.55 13.21
N GLU A 35 -12.58 1.18 11.94
CA GLU A 35 -13.69 1.15 10.96
C GLU A 35 -13.46 0.16 9.82
N GLU A 36 -14.47 -0.02 8.98
CA GLU A 36 -14.33 -0.81 7.76
C GLU A 36 -13.32 -0.20 6.78
N ILE A 37 -12.53 -1.07 6.15
CA ILE A 37 -11.55 -0.70 5.12
C ILE A 37 -12.15 0.21 4.04
N GLY A 38 -13.42 0.00 3.69
CA GLY A 38 -14.10 0.72 2.62
C GLY A 38 -14.24 2.20 2.93
N ASN A 39 -14.45 2.54 4.21
CA ASN A 39 -14.56 3.92 4.66
C ASN A 39 -13.20 4.63 4.63
N VAL A 40 -12.14 3.96 5.08
CA VAL A 40 -10.75 4.44 4.95
C VAL A 40 -10.42 4.73 3.48
N VAL A 41 -10.64 3.75 2.60
CA VAL A 41 -10.37 3.90 1.16
C VAL A 41 -11.20 5.03 0.56
N ARG A 42 -12.51 5.08 0.85
CA ARG A 42 -13.41 6.13 0.35
C ARG A 42 -12.91 7.54 0.73
N ARG A 43 -12.48 7.75 1.97
CA ARG A 43 -11.97 9.06 2.41
C ARG A 43 -10.71 9.46 1.65
N ILE A 44 -9.79 8.52 1.44
CA ILE A 44 -8.55 8.75 0.69
C ILE A 44 -8.86 9.07 -0.78
N THR A 45 -9.70 8.26 -1.42
CA THR A 45 -9.99 8.37 -2.85
C THR A 45 -10.84 9.58 -3.17
N VAL A 46 -11.89 9.86 -2.40
CA VAL A 46 -12.74 11.05 -2.60
C VAL A 46 -11.92 12.32 -2.41
N GLY A 47 -11.15 12.42 -1.32
CA GLY A 47 -10.30 13.59 -1.09
C GLY A 47 -9.26 13.78 -2.19
N TYR A 48 -8.67 12.69 -2.69
CA TYR A 48 -7.71 12.78 -3.78
C TYR A 48 -8.35 13.14 -5.12
N ALA A 49 -9.52 12.58 -5.44
CA ALA A 49 -10.26 12.92 -6.65
C ALA A 49 -10.65 14.40 -6.67
N GLN A 50 -11.17 14.92 -5.56
CA GLN A 50 -11.50 16.34 -5.42
C GLN A 50 -10.26 17.23 -5.61
N TYR A 51 -9.18 16.94 -4.89
CA TYR A 51 -7.92 17.67 -5.02
C TYR A 51 -7.39 17.66 -6.46
N HIS A 52 -7.37 16.49 -7.09
CA HIS A 52 -6.89 16.33 -8.46
C HIS A 52 -7.75 17.10 -9.46
N ASN A 53 -9.07 17.02 -9.32
CA ASN A 53 -10.01 17.72 -10.19
C ASN A 53 -9.84 19.23 -10.08
N ILE A 54 -9.82 19.77 -8.86
CA ILE A 54 -9.59 21.20 -8.62
C ILE A 54 -8.25 21.66 -9.20
N LYS A 55 -7.17 20.90 -8.91
CA LYS A 55 -5.82 21.25 -9.38
C LYS A 55 -5.70 21.29 -10.91
N ASN A 56 -6.42 20.42 -11.61
CA ASN A 56 -6.31 20.28 -13.06
C ASN A 56 -7.48 20.91 -13.83
N GLY A 57 -8.38 21.66 -13.18
CA GLY A 57 -9.56 22.23 -13.82
C GLY A 57 -10.51 21.18 -14.42
N ARG A 58 -10.54 19.96 -13.84
CA ARG A 58 -11.36 18.84 -14.30
C ARG A 58 -12.59 18.67 -13.41
N SER A 59 -13.61 18.01 -13.94
CA SER A 59 -14.79 17.54 -13.19
C SER A 59 -15.06 16.07 -13.52
N GLY A 60 -15.89 15.42 -12.71
CA GLY A 60 -16.26 14.00 -12.91
C GLY A 60 -15.36 12.98 -12.20
N HIS A 61 -15.50 11.73 -12.58
CA HIS A 61 -14.83 10.60 -11.93
C HIS A 61 -13.34 10.56 -12.26
N LEU A 62 -12.49 10.53 -11.23
CA LEU A 62 -11.05 10.26 -11.37
C LEU A 62 -10.74 8.76 -11.40
N PHE A 63 -11.46 7.97 -10.61
CA PHE A 63 -11.23 6.53 -10.49
C PHE A 63 -12.21 5.79 -11.38
N GLN A 64 -11.69 4.91 -12.24
CA GLN A 64 -12.50 4.15 -13.20
C GLN A 64 -13.28 3.01 -12.54
N ASN A 65 -12.79 2.48 -11.43
CA ASN A 65 -13.34 1.28 -10.80
C ASN A 65 -13.40 1.40 -9.28
N ARG A 66 -14.26 0.58 -8.68
CA ARG A 66 -14.19 0.32 -7.23
C ARG A 66 -12.83 -0.27 -6.87
N PHE A 67 -12.37 0.00 -5.65
CA PHE A 67 -11.17 -0.64 -5.14
C PHE A 67 -11.37 -2.15 -5.08
N LYS A 68 -10.32 -2.90 -5.41
CA LYS A 68 -10.25 -4.34 -5.10
C LYS A 68 -9.54 -4.50 -3.78
N SER A 69 -10.05 -5.37 -2.91
CA SER A 69 -9.38 -5.68 -1.64
C SER A 69 -9.30 -7.18 -1.40
N GLU A 70 -8.16 -7.63 -0.90
CA GLU A 70 -7.94 -9.00 -0.49
C GLU A 70 -7.46 -9.04 0.96
N ARG A 71 -8.04 -9.94 1.77
CA ARG A 71 -7.65 -10.11 3.17
C ARG A 71 -6.30 -10.80 3.24
N VAL A 72 -5.49 -10.34 4.17
CA VAL A 72 -4.17 -10.89 4.47
C VAL A 72 -4.18 -11.24 5.94
N ASN A 73 -4.19 -12.53 6.25
CA ASN A 73 -4.49 -13.05 7.61
C ASN A 73 -3.32 -13.84 8.23
N THR A 74 -2.21 -14.00 7.52
CA THR A 74 -1.01 -14.70 8.01
C THR A 74 0.22 -13.82 7.78
N ASP A 75 1.21 -13.99 8.64
CA ASP A 75 2.46 -13.22 8.57
C ASP A 75 3.24 -13.53 7.28
N ASP A 76 3.28 -14.81 6.88
CA ASP A 76 3.90 -15.21 5.61
C ASP A 76 3.22 -14.53 4.43
N TYR A 77 1.88 -14.51 4.41
CA TYR A 77 1.15 -13.87 3.33
C TYR A 77 1.33 -12.36 3.35
N PHE A 78 1.41 -11.74 4.53
CA PHE A 78 1.71 -10.33 4.70
C PHE A 78 3.04 -9.95 4.04
N LEU A 79 4.09 -10.74 4.28
CA LEU A 79 5.41 -10.49 3.71
C LEU A 79 5.44 -10.70 2.19
N ILE A 80 4.73 -11.71 1.69
CA ILE A 80 4.56 -11.96 0.24
C ILE A 80 3.88 -10.77 -0.43
N VAL A 81 2.78 -10.29 0.13
CA VAL A 81 2.02 -9.14 -0.39
C VAL A 81 2.86 -7.88 -0.33
N LEU A 82 3.56 -7.63 0.78
CA LEU A 82 4.43 -6.46 0.91
C LEU A 82 5.50 -6.46 -0.20
N ARG A 83 6.21 -7.58 -0.37
CA ARG A 83 7.18 -7.73 -1.47
C ARG A 83 6.53 -7.53 -2.84
N TYR A 84 5.36 -8.12 -3.06
CA TYR A 84 4.61 -7.97 -4.31
C TYR A 84 4.36 -6.50 -4.62
N ILE A 85 3.87 -5.72 -3.64
CA ILE A 85 3.54 -4.29 -3.79
C ILE A 85 4.76 -3.52 -4.32
N HIS A 86 5.92 -3.68 -3.69
CA HIS A 86 7.13 -2.94 -4.04
C HIS A 86 7.84 -3.45 -5.31
N GLN A 87 7.55 -4.67 -5.75
CA GLN A 87 8.05 -5.21 -7.02
C GLN A 87 7.20 -4.83 -8.23
N ASN A 88 6.02 -4.22 -8.06
CA ASN A 88 5.16 -3.82 -9.18
C ASN A 88 5.88 -2.94 -10.22
N PRO A 89 6.69 -1.93 -9.84
CA PRO A 89 7.41 -1.12 -10.81
C PRO A 89 8.39 -1.92 -11.68
N ILE A 90 9.07 -2.90 -11.09
CA ILE A 90 9.96 -3.82 -11.82
C ILE A 90 9.15 -4.70 -12.76
N LYS A 91 8.07 -5.30 -12.26
CA LYS A 91 7.18 -6.16 -13.08
C LYS A 91 6.56 -5.41 -14.25
N ALA A 92 6.31 -4.11 -14.09
CA ALA A 92 5.81 -3.24 -15.14
C ALA A 92 6.90 -2.69 -16.08
N GLY A 93 8.17 -3.07 -15.88
CA GLY A 93 9.29 -2.62 -16.70
C GLY A 93 9.65 -1.13 -16.54
N VAL A 94 9.20 -0.48 -15.46
CA VAL A 94 9.42 0.95 -15.23
C VAL A 94 10.82 1.22 -14.69
N ILE A 95 11.37 0.27 -13.92
CA ILE A 95 12.70 0.34 -13.30
C ILE A 95 13.32 -1.06 -13.25
N GLU A 96 14.65 -1.12 -13.13
CA GLU A 96 15.36 -2.39 -12.91
C GLU A 96 15.56 -2.72 -11.43
N ARG A 97 15.59 -1.69 -10.56
CA ARG A 97 15.86 -1.85 -9.14
C ARG A 97 14.80 -1.15 -8.30
N ILE A 98 14.39 -1.79 -7.20
CA ILE A 98 13.33 -1.26 -6.32
C ILE A 98 13.68 0.12 -5.78
N GLU A 99 14.98 0.38 -5.53
CA GLU A 99 15.46 1.65 -4.98
C GLU A 99 15.21 2.84 -5.91
N ASP A 100 15.05 2.61 -7.20
CA ASP A 100 14.87 3.66 -8.19
C ASP A 100 13.42 4.18 -8.19
N TYR A 101 12.49 3.49 -7.50
CA TYR A 101 11.09 3.89 -7.42
C TYR A 101 10.77 4.83 -6.24
N LYS A 102 10.70 6.12 -6.53
CA LYS A 102 10.40 7.17 -5.55
C LYS A 102 8.96 7.16 -5.05
N TRP A 103 8.02 6.52 -5.76
CA TRP A 103 6.60 6.52 -5.43
C TRP A 103 6.15 5.28 -4.64
N SER A 104 7.04 4.71 -3.84
CA SER A 104 6.74 3.63 -2.89
C SER A 104 7.44 3.87 -1.55
N ASN A 105 6.87 3.39 -0.44
CA ASN A 105 7.60 3.34 0.84
C ASN A 105 8.40 2.05 0.95
N THR A 106 9.46 1.91 0.15
CA THR A 106 10.29 0.71 0.21
C THR A 106 10.94 0.58 1.58
N LEU A 107 10.56 -0.46 2.33
CA LEU A 107 11.27 -0.87 3.54
C LEU A 107 12.73 -1.24 3.21
N PRO A 108 13.70 -0.88 4.07
CA PRO A 108 15.11 -1.24 3.89
C PRO A 108 15.33 -2.72 3.62
N ILE A 109 14.47 -3.57 4.18
CA ILE A 109 14.53 -5.02 4.09
C ILE A 109 14.26 -5.58 2.68
N MET A 110 13.56 -4.84 1.83
CA MET A 110 13.31 -5.25 0.44
C MET A 110 14.47 -4.91 -0.49
N LYS A 111 15.49 -4.18 -0.01
CA LYS A 111 16.75 -3.93 -0.71
C LYS A 111 17.69 -5.14 -0.68
N VAL A 112 17.29 -6.20 0.02
CA VAL A 112 18.09 -7.41 0.23
C VAL A 112 17.97 -8.33 -0.99
N ARG A 113 19.10 -8.55 -1.69
CA ARG A 113 19.18 -9.28 -2.97
C ARG A 113 19.27 -10.81 -2.87
N SER A 114 19.73 -11.36 -1.74
CA SER A 114 20.05 -12.79 -1.59
C SER A 114 18.91 -13.58 -0.94
N ARG A 115 18.56 -14.77 -1.47
CA ARG A 115 17.58 -15.70 -0.86
C ARG A 115 17.88 -16.01 0.61
N ARG A 116 19.16 -16.17 0.99
CA ARG A 116 19.56 -16.41 2.41
C ARG A 116 19.32 -15.17 3.27
N THR A 117 19.65 -14.00 2.76
CA THR A 117 19.47 -12.75 3.51
C THR A 117 18.00 -12.34 3.58
N ILE A 118 17.17 -12.72 2.59
CA ILE A 118 15.71 -12.61 2.64
C ILE A 118 15.17 -13.44 3.81
N ILE A 119 15.62 -14.67 4.03
CA ILE A 119 15.16 -15.48 5.17
C ILE A 119 15.53 -14.81 6.50
N ILE A 120 16.75 -14.28 6.63
CA ILE A 120 17.20 -13.58 7.85
C ILE A 120 16.41 -12.29 8.07
N ALA A 121 16.17 -11.52 7.00
CA ALA A 121 15.32 -10.36 6.99
C ALA A 121 13.87 -10.69 7.40
N PHE A 122 13.29 -11.73 6.80
CA PHE A 122 11.98 -12.25 7.13
C PHE A 122 11.93 -12.66 8.61
N PHE A 123 12.98 -13.31 9.12
CA PHE A 123 13.09 -13.70 10.52
C PHE A 123 13.18 -12.48 11.46
N ILE A 124 13.99 -11.47 11.15
CA ILE A 124 14.10 -10.23 11.94
C ILE A 124 12.75 -9.49 11.94
N LEU A 125 12.10 -9.36 10.78
CA LEU A 125 10.79 -8.73 10.71
C LEU A 125 9.75 -9.56 11.46
N TYR A 126 9.74 -10.88 11.29
CA TYR A 126 8.86 -11.79 12.02
C TYR A 126 9.04 -11.66 13.53
N THR A 127 10.28 -11.64 14.05
CA THR A 127 10.56 -11.40 15.47
C THR A 127 10.09 -10.01 15.93
N SER A 128 10.22 -8.98 15.09
CA SER A 128 9.73 -7.62 15.40
C SER A 128 8.20 -7.48 15.31
N LEU A 129 7.55 -8.38 14.56
CA LEU A 129 6.12 -8.43 14.29
C LEU A 129 5.42 -9.55 15.08
N GLN A 130 6.09 -10.30 15.95
CA GLN A 130 5.49 -11.40 16.73
C GLN A 130 4.35 -10.99 17.67
N SER A 131 4.10 -9.69 17.81
CA SER A 131 2.91 -9.12 18.47
C SER A 131 1.69 -8.97 17.53
N ILE A 132 1.74 -9.53 16.30
CA ILE A 132 0.68 -9.53 15.30
C ILE A 132 -0.08 -10.87 15.34
N ILE A 133 -0.56 -11.23 16.52
CA ILE A 133 -1.47 -12.36 16.67
C ILE A 133 -2.90 -11.83 16.38
N PHE A 134 -3.59 -12.41 15.39
CA PHE A 134 -4.97 -12.08 14.94
C PHE A 134 -5.24 -10.66 14.41
N LYS A 135 -4.49 -10.16 13.42
CA LYS A 135 -4.82 -8.89 12.74
C LYS A 135 -5.16 -9.12 11.27
N SER A 136 -6.40 -8.82 10.89
CA SER A 136 -6.84 -8.86 9.48
C SER A 136 -6.29 -7.63 8.74
N PHE A 137 -5.37 -7.84 7.81
CA PHE A 137 -4.87 -6.82 6.90
C PHE A 137 -5.62 -6.85 5.58
N LYS A 138 -5.51 -5.79 4.77
CA LYS A 138 -5.96 -5.83 3.38
C LYS A 138 -4.94 -5.25 2.42
N ASN A 139 -4.72 -5.99 1.33
CA ASN A 139 -4.12 -5.47 0.10
C ASN A 139 -5.20 -4.78 -0.72
N ILE A 140 -4.97 -3.54 -1.12
CA ILE A 140 -5.94 -2.70 -1.82
C ILE A 140 -5.34 -2.25 -3.14
N THR A 141 -6.08 -2.46 -4.23
CA THR A 141 -5.73 -1.98 -5.57
C THR A 141 -6.77 -0.99 -6.06
N LEU A 142 -6.33 0.19 -6.47
CA LEU A 142 -7.14 1.31 -6.95
C LEU A 142 -6.69 1.74 -8.34
N ARG A 143 -7.59 1.85 -9.33
CA ARG A 143 -7.28 2.27 -10.71
C ARG A 143 -7.85 3.66 -11.01
N TYR A 144 -7.08 4.49 -11.69
CA TYR A 144 -7.44 5.86 -12.13
C TYR A 144 -7.58 5.89 -13.65
#